data_AF-A0A537XJS0-F1
#
_entry.id   AF-A0A537XJS0-F1
#
_cell.length_a   1.000
_cell.length_b   1.000
_cell.length_c   1.000
_cell.angle_alpha   90.00
_cell.angle_beta   90.00
_cell.angle_gamma   90.00
#
_symmetry.space_group_name_H-M   'P 1'
#
loop_
_entity.id
_entity.type
_entity.pdbx_description
1 polymer ?
#
loop_
_entity_poly.entity_id
_entity_poly.type
_entity_poly.pdbx_seq_one_letter_code
_entity_poly.pdbx_strand_id
1 'polypeptide(L)'
;SQVIHVRWSGEGVWMPLGDLDFGVTYENHTSYPAPGQILLYPGGISETEILLAYGSVHFASKMGQLAGNHFITLTSGLENLPALGKTVLWKGAQKIRFEMA
;
A
#
# COMPACT_ATOMS: atom_id res chain seq x y z
N SER A 1 8.20 1.56 -10.71
CA SER A 1 6.72 1.65 -10.82
C SER A 1 6.28 3.09 -10.52
N GLN A 2 4.97 3.35 -10.46
CA GLN A 2 4.40 4.56 -9.87
C GLN A 2 3.72 4.20 -8.54
N VAL A 3 3.68 5.17 -7.63
CA VAL A 3 2.89 5.12 -6.41
C VAL A 3 1.81 6.19 -6.47
N ILE A 4 0.58 5.82 -6.10
CA ILE A 4 -0.63 6.64 -6.21
C ILE A 4 -1.30 6.72 -4.84
N HIS A 5 -2.01 7.80 -4.54
CA HIS A 5 -2.76 7.92 -3.30
C HIS A 5 -3.97 6.98 -3.32
N VAL A 6 -4.22 6.27 -2.23
CA VAL A 6 -5.37 5.36 -2.14
C VAL A 6 -6.68 6.14 -2.17
N ARG A 7 -7.70 5.59 -2.83
CA ARG A 7 -9.00 6.27 -2.95
C ARG A 7 -9.94 5.97 -1.77
N TRP A 8 -9.86 4.76 -1.22
CA TRP A 8 -10.86 4.23 -0.28
C TRP A 8 -10.30 3.98 1.12
N SER A 9 -8.98 4.07 1.30
CA SER A 9 -8.29 3.48 2.45
C SER A 9 -7.73 4.48 3.47
N GLY A 10 -7.95 5.78 3.30
CA GLY A 10 -7.39 6.81 4.18
C GLY A 10 -5.94 7.17 3.84
N GLU A 11 -5.06 7.22 4.84
CA GLU A 11 -3.67 7.71 4.71
C GLU A 11 -2.71 6.63 4.19
N GLY A 12 -3.01 6.12 3.00
CA GLY A 12 -2.21 5.13 2.30
C GLY A 12 -1.79 5.58 0.90
N VAL A 13 -0.76 4.93 0.38
CA VAL A 13 -0.43 4.97 -1.04
C VAL A 13 -0.31 3.55 -1.57
N TRP A 14 -0.61 3.35 -2.84
CA TRP A 14 -0.61 2.04 -3.47
C TRP A 14 0.17 2.04 -4.79
N MET A 15 0.71 0.88 -5.13
CA MET A 15 1.38 0.58 -6.38
C MET A 15 0.54 -0.48 -7.11
N PRO A 16 -0.16 -0.12 -8.20
CA PRO A 16 -0.94 -1.09 -8.97
C PRO A 16 -0.02 -2.08 -9.66
N LEU A 17 -0.31 -3.38 -9.51
CA LEU A 17 0.42 -4.46 -10.17
C LEU A 17 -0.46 -5.22 -11.17
N GLY A 18 -1.72 -4.81 -11.35
CA GLY A 18 -2.65 -5.41 -12.30
C GLY A 18 -2.93 -6.88 -11.96
N ASP A 19 -2.75 -7.75 -12.95
CA ASP A 19 -3.01 -9.19 -12.85
C ASP A 19 -1.77 -10.01 -12.44
N LEU A 20 -0.75 -9.36 -11.87
CA LEU A 20 0.44 -10.06 -11.41
C LEU A 20 0.08 -11.05 -10.30
N ASP A 21 0.39 -12.33 -10.55
CA ASP A 21 0.22 -13.41 -9.58
C ASP A 21 1.55 -13.68 -8.85
N PHE A 22 1.53 -13.51 -7.53
CA PHE A 22 2.67 -13.80 -6.66
C PHE A 22 2.73 -15.27 -6.22
N GLY A 23 1.70 -16.07 -6.52
CA GLY A 23 1.59 -17.46 -6.07
C GLY A 23 1.42 -17.61 -4.56
N VAL A 24 0.96 -16.55 -3.88
CA VAL A 24 0.77 -16.53 -2.42
C VAL A 24 -0.70 -16.28 -2.08
N THR A 25 -1.16 -16.94 -1.02
CA THR A 25 -2.47 -16.68 -0.41
C THR A 25 -2.33 -15.70 0.75
N TYR A 26 -3.41 -15.48 1.50
CA TYR A 26 -3.33 -14.66 2.71
C TYR A 26 -2.44 -15.29 3.80
N GLU A 27 -1.59 -14.46 4.38
CA GLU A 27 -0.68 -14.80 5.49
C GLU A 27 -0.49 -13.54 6.34
N ASN A 28 -0.78 -13.62 7.65
CA ASN A 28 -0.69 -12.48 8.57
C ASN A 28 -1.36 -11.20 8.03
N HIS A 29 -2.56 -11.36 7.45
CA HIS A 29 -3.22 -10.27 6.75
C HIS A 29 -3.88 -9.29 7.72
N THR A 30 -3.91 -8.02 7.34
CA THR A 30 -4.59 -6.97 8.10
C THR A 30 -5.27 -5.98 7.15
N SER A 31 -6.35 -5.38 7.64
CA SER A 31 -6.95 -4.18 7.01
C SER A 31 -6.49 -2.89 7.66
N TYR A 32 -5.73 -2.96 8.76
CA TYR A 32 -5.34 -1.81 9.58
C TYR A 32 -3.81 -1.77 9.76
N PRO A 33 -3.04 -1.58 8.67
CA PRO A 33 -1.60 -1.45 8.79
C PRO A 33 -1.22 -0.18 9.58
N ALA A 34 -0.22 -0.30 10.43
CA ALA A 34 0.39 0.84 11.10
C ALA A 34 1.24 1.67 10.12
N PRO A 35 1.49 2.97 10.38
CA PRO A 35 2.36 3.78 9.54
C PRO A 35 3.74 3.13 9.33
N GLY A 36 4.20 3.09 8.09
CA GLY A 36 5.45 2.44 7.68
C GLY A 36 5.33 0.94 7.42
N GLN A 37 4.17 0.32 7.67
CA GLN A 37 3.92 -1.05 7.23
C GLN A 37 3.51 -1.09 5.76
N ILE A 38 4.00 -2.13 5.08
CA ILE A 38 3.72 -2.40 3.67
C ILE A 38 2.98 -3.72 3.55
N LEU A 39 1.85 -3.68 2.85
CA LEU A 39 1.01 -4.83 2.55
C LEU A 39 1.16 -5.26 1.10
N LEU A 40 1.08 -6.57 0.86
CA LEU A 40 0.80 -7.16 -0.44
C LEU A 40 -0.64 -7.67 -0.45
N TYR A 41 -1.47 -7.13 -1.33
CA TYR A 41 -2.77 -7.70 -1.64
C TYR A 41 -2.63 -8.62 -2.86
N PRO A 42 -2.84 -9.93 -2.73
CA PRO A 42 -2.60 -10.90 -3.81
C PRO A 42 -3.68 -10.88 -4.91
N GLY A 43 -4.66 -9.97 -4.84
CA GLY A 43 -5.74 -9.87 -5.81
C GLY A 43 -7.00 -10.66 -5.43
N GLY A 44 -7.85 -10.90 -6.43
CA GLY A 44 -9.07 -11.72 -6.35
C GLY A 44 -10.36 -10.90 -6.44
N ILE A 45 -10.54 -9.90 -5.58
CA ILE A 45 -11.70 -8.99 -5.63
C ILE A 45 -11.34 -7.68 -6.36
N SER A 46 -10.13 -7.19 -6.11
CA SER A 46 -9.51 -6.05 -6.79
C SER A 46 -8.23 -6.52 -7.48
N GLU A 47 -7.60 -5.63 -8.24
CA GLU A 47 -6.27 -5.88 -8.81
C GLU A 47 -5.22 -6.12 -7.70
N THR A 48 -4.17 -6.86 -8.03
CA THR A 48 -3.02 -7.07 -7.14
C THR A 48 -2.34 -5.72 -6.86
N GLU A 49 -2.02 -5.45 -5.59
CA GLU A 49 -1.39 -4.19 -5.21
C GLU A 49 -0.42 -4.33 -4.04
N ILE A 50 0.57 -3.43 -4.02
CA ILE A 50 1.35 -3.14 -2.82
C ILE A 50 0.81 -1.85 -2.22
N LEU A 51 0.57 -1.85 -0.91
CA LEU A 51 0.09 -0.69 -0.16
C LEU A 51 1.10 -0.30 0.91
N LEU A 52 1.45 0.98 0.99
CA LEU A 52 2.22 1.57 2.09
C LEU A 52 1.31 2.48 2.90
N ALA A 53 1.18 2.20 4.19
CA ALA A 53 0.53 3.10 5.13
C ALA A 53 1.47 4.25 5.49
N TYR A 54 1.06 5.49 5.23
CA TYR A 54 1.80 6.68 5.68
C TYR A 54 1.16 7.34 6.91
N GLY A 55 -0.03 6.88 7.29
CA GLY A 55 -0.81 7.31 8.45
C GLY A 55 -1.89 6.28 8.80
N SER A 56 -3.06 6.73 9.25
CA SER A 56 -4.20 5.84 9.57
C SER A 56 -4.82 5.24 8.31
N VAL A 57 -4.81 3.92 8.20
CA VAL A 57 -5.39 3.18 7.07
C VAL A 57 -6.48 2.22 7.51
N HIS A 58 -7.57 2.18 6.73
CA HIS A 58 -8.54 1.10 6.73
C HIS A 58 -8.65 0.56 5.30
N PHE A 59 -7.89 -0.49 5.00
CA PHE A 59 -7.70 -0.99 3.64
C PHE A 59 -9.03 -1.43 3.02
N ALA A 60 -9.40 -0.80 1.90
CA ALA A 60 -10.65 -1.03 1.21
C ALA A 60 -10.54 -0.77 -0.29
N SER A 61 -11.55 -1.23 -1.03
CA SER A 61 -11.79 -0.91 -2.43
C SER A 61 -13.25 -0.47 -2.63
N LYS A 62 -13.65 -0.28 -3.90
CA LYS A 62 -15.06 -0.08 -4.26
C LYS A 62 -15.97 -1.24 -3.81
N MET A 63 -15.39 -2.42 -3.57
CA MET A 63 -16.12 -3.63 -3.17
C MET A 63 -16.23 -3.79 -1.65
N GLY A 64 -15.71 -2.83 -0.87
CA GLY A 64 -15.68 -2.88 0.59
C GLY A 64 -14.28 -3.17 1.13
N GLN A 65 -14.24 -3.64 2.38
CA GLN A 65 -13.00 -3.90 3.10
C GLN A 65 -12.16 -4.99 2.41
N LEU A 66 -10.86 -4.73 2.30
CA LEU A 66 -9.85 -5.68 1.84
C LEU A 66 -8.86 -5.93 2.98
N ALA A 67 -8.10 -7.01 2.88
CA ALA A 67 -6.96 -7.26 3.76
C ALA A 67 -5.76 -7.60 2.90
N GLY A 68 -4.56 -7.18 3.30
CA GLY A 68 -3.31 -7.51 2.61
C GLY A 68 -2.31 -8.14 3.57
N ASN A 69 -1.39 -8.93 3.05
CA ASN A 69 -0.33 -9.58 3.80
C ASN A 69 0.72 -8.55 4.20
N HIS A 70 0.95 -8.36 5.50
CA HIS A 70 2.04 -7.52 5.97
C HIS A 70 3.38 -8.23 5.73
N PHE A 71 4.26 -7.62 4.93
CA PHE A 71 5.54 -8.24 4.55
C PHE A 71 6.78 -7.36 4.73
N ILE A 72 6.63 -6.03 4.84
CA ILE A 72 7.74 -5.10 5.16
C ILE A 72 7.30 -4.11 6.24
N THR A 73 8.22 -3.78 7.14
CA THR A 73 8.11 -2.66 8.08
C THR A 73 9.29 -1.72 7.88
N LEU A 74 9.03 -0.44 7.61
CA LEU A 74 10.07 0.58 7.64
C LEU A 74 10.53 0.82 9.08
N THR A 75 11.83 0.73 9.33
CA THR A 75 12.43 0.89 10.68
C THR A 75 12.99 2.29 10.93
N SER A 76 13.03 3.15 9.91
CA SER A 76 13.57 4.51 9.97
C SER A 76 12.96 5.40 8.90
N GLY A 77 13.06 6.72 9.05
CA GLY A 77 12.57 7.68 8.06
C GLY A 77 11.04 7.84 8.06
N LEU A 78 10.36 7.37 9.11
CA LEU A 78 8.90 7.40 9.25
C LEU A 78 8.35 8.83 9.25
N GLU A 79 9.12 9.80 9.73
CA GLU A 79 8.81 11.22 9.74
C GLU A 79 8.60 11.80 8.32
N ASN A 80 9.14 11.14 7.29
CA ASN A 80 9.00 11.57 5.89
C ASN A 80 7.70 11.07 5.24
N LEU A 81 7.01 10.09 5.86
CA LEU A 81 5.81 9.46 5.31
C LEU A 81 4.66 10.46 5.09
N PRO A 82 4.32 11.38 6.02
CA PRO A 82 3.28 12.37 5.76
C PRO A 82 3.59 13.30 4.58
N ALA A 83 4.87 13.64 4.37
CA ALA A 83 5.30 14.48 3.26
C ALA A 83 5.16 13.74 1.91
N LEU A 84 5.53 12.46 1.87
CA LEU A 84 5.28 11.58 0.73
C LEU A 84 3.78 11.50 0.41
N GLY A 85 2.95 11.17 1.41
CA GLY A 85 1.50 11.03 1.26
C GLY A 85 0.84 12.29 0.70
N LYS A 86 1.15 13.47 1.27
CA LYS A 86 0.66 14.76 0.75
C LYS A 86 1.13 15.04 -0.67
N THR A 87 2.38 14.71 -0.99
CA THR A 87 2.92 14.91 -2.34
C THR A 87 2.17 14.08 -3.35
N VAL A 88 1.96 12.79 -3.08
CA VAL A 88 1.23 11.88 -3.98
C VAL A 88 -0.24 12.29 -4.09
N LEU A 89 -0.87 12.72 -3.00
CA LEU A 89 -2.26 13.19 -3.00
C LEU A 89 -2.45 14.43 -3.88
N TRP A 90 -1.61 15.46 -3.69
CA TRP A 90 -1.79 16.75 -4.36
C TRP A 90 -1.16 16.84 -5.74
N LYS A 91 -0.06 16.12 -5.97
CA LYS A 91 0.70 16.15 -7.24
C LYS A 91 0.51 14.90 -8.09
N GLY A 92 -0.33 13.97 -7.65
CA GLY A 92 -0.60 12.72 -8.36
C GLY A 92 0.55 11.73 -8.28
N ALA A 93 0.53 10.77 -9.21
CA ALA A 93 1.44 9.63 -9.24
C ALA A 93 2.92 10.05 -9.14
N GLN A 94 3.67 9.41 -8.24
CA GLN A 94 5.11 9.63 -8.07
C GLN A 94 5.90 8.38 -8.47
N LYS A 95 7.14 8.55 -8.94
CA LYS A 95 8.03 7.42 -9.23
C LYS A 95 8.42 6.70 -7.94
N ILE A 96 8.44 5.37 -7.97
CA ILE A 96 8.89 4.53 -6.86
C ILE A 96 9.76 3.36 -7.36
N ARG A 97 10.76 3.00 -6.54
CA ARG A 97 11.66 1.87 -6.75
C ARG A 97 11.91 1.17 -5.41
N PHE A 98 11.78 -0.15 -5.42
CA PHE A 98 12.29 -1.03 -4.38
C PHE A 98 13.51 -1.75 -4.95
N GLU A 99 14.58 -1.82 -4.19
CA GLU A 99 15.79 -2.56 -4.55
C GLU A 99 16.42 -3.13 -3.28
N MET A 100 17.11 -4.26 -3.43
CA MET A 100 18.01 -4.73 -2.38
C MET A 100 19.22 -3.79 -2.30
N ALA A 101 19.73 -3.63 -1.08
CA ALA A 101 20.98 -2.92 -0.83
C ALA A 101 22.19 -3.69 -1.38
#